data_AF-A0A1I5QF89-F1
#
_entry.id   AF-A0A1I5QF89-F1
#
_cell.length_a   1.000
_cell.length_b   1.000
_cell.length_c   1.000
_cell.angle_alpha   90.00
_cell.angle_beta   90.00
_cell.angle_gamma   90.00
#
_symmetry.space_group_name_H-M   'P 1'
#
loop_
_entity.id
_entity.type
_entity.pdbx_description
1 polymer ?
#
loop_
_entity_poly.entity_id
_entity_poly.type
_entity_poly.pdbx_seq_one_letter_code
_entity_poly.pdbx_strand_id
1 'polypeptide(L)'
;MVYNKALYDKIHKLLKKKVSHREVAKQCSVNKNTVTALIDRKMATNSIYPSRLKLSAYNHDLKPITTQIRYYLTIKRRTYEKHKHISLTKQEIYVLIKHDFPNISKRKFDYLHKSESNKQREGYLTLRYSPGYTVQFDWGK
;
A
#
# COMPACT_ATOMS: atom_id res chain seq x y z
N MET A 1 3.59 -16.42 -14.50
CA MET A 1 4.39 -16.09 -15.70
C MET A 1 3.92 -14.74 -16.23
N VAL A 2 4.80 -13.76 -16.42
CA VAL A 2 4.42 -12.42 -16.90
C VAL A 2 4.75 -12.34 -18.40
N TYR A 3 3.72 -12.29 -19.24
CA TYR A 3 3.89 -12.13 -20.69
C TYR A 3 4.17 -10.69 -21.09
N ASN A 4 4.63 -10.48 -22.33
CA ASN A 4 4.84 -9.16 -22.89
C ASN A 4 3.50 -8.42 -23.11
N LYS A 5 3.50 -7.09 -23.03
CA LYS A 5 2.32 -6.23 -23.18
C LYS A 5 1.58 -6.48 -24.49
N ALA A 6 2.32 -6.63 -25.59
CA ALA A 6 1.78 -6.89 -26.92
C ALA A 6 0.91 -8.16 -26.99
N LEU A 7 1.23 -9.17 -26.19
CA LEU A 7 0.48 -10.43 -26.15
C LEU A 7 -0.87 -10.25 -25.44
N TYR A 8 -0.92 -9.50 -24.33
CA TYR A 8 -2.17 -9.15 -23.65
C TYR A 8 -3.10 -8.34 -24.55
N ASP A 9 -2.55 -7.38 -25.30
CA ASP A 9 -3.32 -6.56 -26.25
C ASP A 9 -3.86 -7.42 -27.41
N LYS A 10 -3.07 -8.39 -27.90
CA LYS A 10 -3.52 -9.33 -28.94
C LYS A 10 -4.69 -10.20 -28.45
N ILE A 11 -4.59 -10.77 -27.25
CA ILE A 11 -5.68 -11.57 -26.65
C ILE A 11 -6.94 -10.72 -26.49
N HIS A 12 -6.83 -9.49 -25.98
CA HIS A 12 -7.98 -8.60 -25.79
C HIS A 12 -8.65 -8.22 -27.11
N LYS A 13 -7.88 -7.95 -28.17
CA LYS A 13 -8.42 -7.68 -29.52
C LYS A 13 -9.20 -8.88 -30.06
N LEU A 14 -8.71 -10.11 -29.88
CA LEU A 14 -9.41 -11.32 -30.32
C LEU A 14 -10.70 -11.56 -29.52
N LEU A 15 -10.68 -11.29 -28.21
CA LEU A 15 -11.88 -11.39 -27.36
C LEU A 15 -12.94 -10.35 -27.74
N LYS A 16 -12.55 -9.12 -28.12
CA LYS A 16 -13.49 -8.11 -28.65
C LYS A 16 -14.19 -8.58 -29.93
N LYS A 17 -13.54 -9.42 -30.74
CA LYS A 17 -14.10 -10.02 -31.96
C LYS A 17 -14.98 -11.26 -31.68
N LYS A 18 -15.31 -11.54 -30.41
CA LYS A 18 -16.13 -12.69 -29.96
C LYS A 18 -15.57 -14.07 -30.33
N VAL A 19 -14.26 -14.19 -30.54
CA VAL A 19 -13.59 -15.48 -30.78
C VAL A 19 -13.61 -16.33 -29.48
N SER A 20 -13.77 -17.65 -29.60
CA SER A 20 -13.85 -18.51 -28.42
C SER A 20 -12.53 -18.57 -27.64
N HIS A 21 -12.58 -18.74 -26.31
CA HIS A 21 -11.37 -18.77 -25.48
C HIS A 21 -10.38 -19.86 -25.89
N ARG A 22 -10.89 -20.98 -26.41
CA ARG A 22 -10.08 -22.12 -26.86
C ARG A 22 -9.31 -21.80 -28.14
N GLU A 23 -9.93 -21.08 -29.07
CA GLU A 23 -9.28 -20.63 -30.31
C GLU A 23 -8.26 -19.54 -30.03
N VAL A 24 -8.56 -18.59 -29.15
CA VAL A 24 -7.62 -17.56 -28.70
C VAL A 24 -6.38 -18.19 -28.06
N ALA A 25 -6.57 -19.21 -27.21
CA ALA A 25 -5.50 -19.97 -26.58
C ALA A 25 -4.57 -20.63 -27.64
N LYS A 26 -5.15 -21.25 -28.67
CA LYS A 26 -4.40 -21.84 -29.78
C LYS A 26 -3.64 -20.78 -30.58
N GLN A 27 -4.29 -19.68 -30.95
CA GLN A 27 -3.71 -18.65 -31.83
C GLN A 27 -2.62 -17.80 -31.15
N CYS A 28 -2.70 -17.65 -29.84
CA CYS A 28 -1.69 -16.93 -29.05
C CYS A 28 -0.65 -17.87 -28.41
N SER A 29 -0.76 -19.18 -28.60
CA SER A 29 0.09 -20.20 -27.97
C SER A 29 0.15 -20.05 -26.45
N VAL A 30 -1.01 -19.88 -25.81
CA VAL A 30 -1.14 -19.71 -24.35
C VAL A 30 -2.16 -20.70 -23.81
N ASN A 31 -2.00 -21.12 -22.54
CA ASN A 31 -3.00 -21.92 -21.86
C ASN A 31 -4.37 -21.18 -21.80
N LYS A 32 -5.46 -21.92 -22.03
CA LYS A 32 -6.86 -21.45 -21.86
C LYS A 32 -7.09 -20.79 -20.50
N ASN A 33 -6.44 -21.30 -19.45
CA ASN A 33 -6.56 -20.73 -18.10
C ASN A 33 -6.04 -19.29 -18.03
N THR A 34 -5.00 -18.96 -18.81
CA THR A 34 -4.47 -17.60 -18.87
C THR A 34 -5.46 -16.64 -19.56
N VAL A 35 -6.14 -17.10 -20.61
CA VAL A 35 -7.18 -16.31 -21.28
C VAL A 35 -8.36 -16.06 -20.33
N THR A 36 -8.76 -17.09 -19.58
CA THR A 36 -9.85 -17.00 -18.59
C THR A 36 -9.48 -16.03 -17.46
N ALA A 37 -8.30 -16.20 -16.86
CA ALA A 37 -7.80 -15.32 -15.79
C ALA A 37 -7.64 -13.85 -16.23
N LEU A 38 -7.37 -13.59 -17.52
CA LEU A 38 -7.32 -12.24 -18.08
C LEU A 38 -8.72 -11.62 -18.10
N ILE A 39 -9.74 -12.39 -18.49
CA ILE A 39 -11.13 -11.94 -18.49
C ILE A 39 -11.61 -11.67 -17.07
N ASP A 40 -11.38 -12.61 -16.15
CA ASP A 40 -11.75 -12.45 -14.75
C ASP A 40 -11.12 -11.18 -14.16
N ARG A 41 -9.83 -10.93 -14.47
CA ARG A 41 -9.15 -9.70 -14.07
C ARG A 41 -9.77 -8.46 -14.69
N LYS A 42 -10.10 -8.50 -15.98
CA LYS A 42 -10.74 -7.35 -16.65
C LYS A 42 -12.08 -7.04 -16.00
N MET A 43 -12.87 -8.04 -15.63
CA MET A 43 -14.16 -7.85 -14.94
C MET A 43 -13.95 -7.29 -13.52
N ALA A 44 -12.96 -7.79 -12.79
CA ALA A 44 -12.70 -7.37 -11.42
C ALA A 44 -12.04 -5.97 -11.30
N THR A 45 -11.10 -5.64 -12.18
CA THR A 45 -10.24 -4.44 -12.02
C THR A 45 -10.28 -3.50 -13.21
N ASN A 46 -11.11 -3.75 -14.23
CA ASN A 46 -11.12 -3.01 -15.50
C ASN A 46 -9.75 -2.94 -16.22
N SER A 47 -8.83 -3.85 -15.90
CA SER A 47 -7.48 -3.89 -16.48
C SER A 47 -7.15 -5.28 -16.99
N ILE A 48 -6.53 -5.34 -18.17
CA ILE A 48 -6.03 -6.59 -18.77
C ILE A 48 -4.61 -6.95 -18.30
N TYR A 49 -3.88 -5.97 -17.78
CA TYR A 49 -2.47 -6.14 -17.43
C TYR A 49 -2.35 -6.73 -16.02
N PRO A 50 -1.39 -7.64 -15.79
CA PRO A 50 -1.09 -8.10 -14.44
C PRO A 50 -0.59 -6.92 -13.60
N SER A 51 -0.84 -6.98 -12.29
CA SER A 51 -0.28 -6.00 -11.36
C SER A 51 1.25 -5.99 -11.49
N ARG A 52 1.83 -4.80 -11.69
CA ARG A 52 3.28 -4.59 -11.62
C ARG A 52 3.77 -4.44 -10.20
N LEU A 53 2.86 -4.21 -9.26
CA LEU A 53 3.18 -4.21 -7.85
C LEU A 53 3.45 -5.67 -7.47
N LYS A 54 4.66 -5.96 -7.00
CA LYS A 54 4.85 -7.14 -6.15
C LYS A 54 3.83 -6.98 -5.03
N LEU A 55 2.90 -7.93 -4.92
CA LEU A 55 2.04 -8.06 -3.75
C LEU A 55 2.95 -8.30 -2.54
N SER A 56 3.55 -7.22 -2.02
CA SER A 56 4.00 -7.23 -0.64
C SER A 56 2.72 -7.07 0.16
N ALA A 57 2.07 -8.20 0.44
CA ALA A 57 1.14 -8.28 1.55
C ALA A 57 1.97 -8.04 2.82
N TYR A 58 2.34 -6.79 3.10
CA TYR A 58 3.07 -6.31 4.29
C TYR A 58 3.72 -7.45 5.08
N ASN A 59 4.92 -7.89 4.66
CA ASN A 59 5.74 -8.94 5.30
C ASN A 59 5.28 -9.19 6.74
N HIS A 60 4.77 -10.39 7.06
CA HIS A 60 4.21 -10.71 8.37
C HIS A 60 5.13 -10.26 9.52
N ASP A 61 6.45 -10.36 9.33
CA ASP A 61 7.49 -9.94 10.26
C ASP A 61 7.57 -8.42 10.51
N LEU A 62 7.12 -7.60 9.55
CA LEU A 62 7.15 -6.14 9.64
C LEU A 62 5.93 -5.55 10.31
N LYS A 63 4.80 -6.26 10.28
CA LYS A 63 3.56 -5.78 10.90
C LYS A 63 3.74 -5.52 12.41
N PRO A 64 4.33 -6.45 13.21
CA PRO A 64 4.64 -6.18 14.62
C PRO A 64 5.53 -4.95 14.82
N ILE A 65 6.59 -4.83 14.00
CA ILE A 65 7.52 -3.69 14.06
C ILE A 65 6.79 -2.37 13.78
N THR A 66 5.96 -2.32 12.74
CA THR A 66 5.18 -1.11 12.40
C THR A 66 4.17 -0.75 13.47
N THR A 67 3.50 -1.73 14.08
CA THR A 67 2.57 -1.52 15.19
C THR A 67 3.29 -0.94 16.41
N GLN A 68 4.47 -1.48 16.75
CA GLN A 68 5.26 -1.02 17.88
C GLN A 68 5.82 0.39 17.65
N ILE A 69 6.32 0.68 16.44
CA ILE A 69 6.74 2.03 16.04
C ILE A 69 5.57 3.01 16.18
N ARG A 70 4.39 2.64 15.69
CA ARG A 70 3.19 3.48 15.80
C ARG A 70 2.81 3.75 17.26
N TYR A 71 2.87 2.73 18.10
CA TYR A 71 2.62 2.87 19.54
C TYR A 71 3.62 3.86 20.17
N TYR A 72 4.93 3.67 19.98
CA TYR A 72 5.94 4.56 20.54
C TYR A 72 5.84 6.01 20.04
N LEU A 73 5.41 6.24 18.80
CA LEU A 73 5.13 7.59 18.29
C LEU A 73 4.01 8.31 19.05
N THR A 74 3.08 7.58 19.69
CA THR A 74 1.98 8.17 20.47
C THR A 74 2.35 8.46 21.93
N ILE A 75 3.41 7.85 22.45
CA ILE A 75 3.83 8.02 23.85
C ILE A 75 4.38 9.42 24.06
N LYS A 76 3.92 10.05 25.15
CA LYS A 76 4.45 11.33 25.62
C LYS A 76 4.91 11.20 27.07
N ARG A 77 6.14 11.61 27.37
CA ARG A 77 6.65 11.68 28.74
C ARG A 77 6.34 13.03 29.37
N ARG A 78 6.02 13.03 30.67
CA ARG A 78 5.95 14.26 31.47
C ARG A 78 7.38 14.80 31.64
N THR A 79 7.52 16.12 31.60
CA THR A 79 8.77 16.77 31.99
C THR A 79 8.63 17.36 33.39
N TYR A 80 9.70 17.97 33.89
CA TYR A 80 9.70 18.75 35.13
C TYR A 80 8.70 19.92 35.10
N GLU A 81 8.27 20.35 33.90
CA GLU A 81 7.23 21.35 33.73
C GLU A 81 5.84 20.67 33.72
N LYS A 82 4.97 21.06 34.68
CA LYS A 82 3.67 20.42 34.95
C LYS A 82 2.74 20.25 33.73
N HIS A 83 2.83 21.14 32.75
CA HIS A 83 1.95 21.15 31.56
C HIS A 83 2.64 20.70 30.28
N LYS A 84 3.91 20.30 30.35
CA LYS A 84 4.70 19.98 29.17
C LYS A 84 4.91 18.48 29.05
N HIS A 85 4.54 18.00 27.88
CA HIS A 85 4.68 16.61 27.47
C HIS A 85 5.58 16.56 26.24
N ILE A 86 6.63 15.74 26.29
CA ILE A 86 7.57 15.57 25.18
C ILE A 86 7.38 14.18 24.58
N SER A 87 7.31 14.11 23.25
CA SER A 87 7.30 12.85 22.50
C SER A 87 8.67 12.17 22.55
N LEU A 88 8.69 10.85 22.42
CA LEU A 88 9.94 10.11 22.31
C LEU A 88 10.71 10.56 21.06
N THR A 89 12.03 10.72 21.21
CA THR A 89 12.93 11.02 20.10
C THR A 89 13.08 9.79 19.21
N LYS A 90 13.40 10.02 17.94
CA LYS A 90 13.64 8.94 16.97
C LYS A 90 14.71 7.94 17.46
N GLN A 91 15.74 8.42 18.16
CA GLN A 91 16.81 7.59 18.69
C GLN A 91 16.35 6.72 19.86
N GLU A 92 15.55 7.25 20.78
CA GLU A 92 14.93 6.46 21.86
C GLU A 92 14.03 5.37 21.28
N ILE A 93 13.20 5.71 20.29
CA ILE A 93 12.33 4.73 19.59
C ILE A 93 13.17 3.64 18.92
N TYR A 94 14.29 4.01 18.29
CA TYR A 94 15.17 3.02 17.66
C TYR A 94 15.78 2.04 18.65
N VAL A 95 16.21 2.52 19.83
CA VAL A 95 16.76 1.66 20.89
C VAL A 95 15.71 0.66 21.37
N LEU A 96 14.48 1.11 21.63
CA LEU A 96 13.37 0.25 22.06
C LEU A 96 13.01 -0.79 20.99
N ILE A 97 12.89 -0.37 19.73
CA ILE A 97 12.60 -1.29 18.63
C ILE A 97 13.73 -2.30 18.41
N LYS A 98 14.99 -1.89 18.58
CA LYS A 98 16.14 -2.80 18.43
C LYS A 98 16.23 -3.82 19.56
N HIS A 99 15.78 -3.47 20.77
CA HIS A 99 15.66 -4.41 21.89
C HIS A 99 14.67 -5.53 21.56
N ASP A 100 13.48 -5.17 21.07
CA ASP A 100 12.42 -6.13 20.76
C ASP A 100 12.66 -6.87 19.42
N PHE A 101 13.38 -6.23 18.48
CA PHE A 101 13.66 -6.73 17.14
C PHE A 101 15.16 -6.55 16.78
N PRO A 102 16.06 -7.41 17.29
CA PRO A 102 17.51 -7.23 17.16
C PRO A 102 18.03 -7.23 15.72
N ASN A 103 17.32 -7.92 14.82
CA ASN A 103 17.70 -8.06 13.41
C ASN A 103 17.30 -6.86 12.53
N ILE A 104 16.67 -5.82 13.10
CA ILE A 104 16.27 -4.65 12.32
C ILE A 104 17.49 -3.79 11.95
N SER A 105 17.68 -3.56 10.65
CA SER A 105 18.70 -2.62 10.18
C SER A 105 18.24 -1.17 10.37
N LYS A 106 19.19 -0.27 10.64
CA LYS A 106 18.91 1.17 10.81
C LYS A 106 18.17 1.77 9.61
N ARG A 107 18.58 1.42 8.39
CA ARG A 107 17.93 1.87 7.14
C ARG A 107 16.48 1.41 7.05
N LYS A 108 16.20 0.17 7.48
CA LYS A 108 14.85 -0.39 7.48
C LYS A 108 13.97 0.28 8.54
N PHE A 109 14.52 0.51 9.73
CA PHE A 109 13.85 1.31 10.76
C PHE A 109 13.51 2.72 10.25
N ASP A 110 14.47 3.44 9.67
CA ASP A 110 14.26 4.80 9.16
C ASP A 110 13.12 4.89 8.15
N TYR A 111 13.05 3.91 7.25
CA TYR A 111 11.96 3.78 6.28
C TYR A 111 10.60 3.58 6.96
N LEU A 112 10.51 2.61 7.88
CA LEU A 112 9.25 2.29 8.58
C LEU A 112 8.80 3.44 9.49
N HIS A 113 9.71 4.06 10.22
CA HIS A 113 9.43 5.22 11.06
C HIS A 113 8.87 6.38 10.21
N LYS A 114 9.52 6.72 9.09
CA LYS A 114 9.02 7.76 8.19
C LYS A 114 7.62 7.44 7.66
N SER A 115 7.38 6.18 7.29
CA SER A 115 6.07 5.73 6.82
C SER A 115 4.98 5.90 7.89
N GLU A 116 5.21 5.44 9.12
CA GLU A 116 4.23 5.54 10.21
C GLU A 116 4.02 6.98 10.70
N SER A 117 5.07 7.81 10.76
CA SER A 117 4.94 9.25 11.07
C SER A 117 4.07 9.97 10.03
N ASN A 118 4.27 9.66 8.74
CA ASN A 118 3.44 10.23 7.67
C ASN A 118 1.98 9.79 7.79
N LYS A 119 1.72 8.50 8.08
CA LYS A 119 0.35 7.99 8.29
C LYS A 119 -0.34 8.67 9.47
N GLN A 120 0.35 8.90 10.58
CA GLN A 120 -0.24 9.65 11.71
C GLN A 120 -0.59 11.07 11.29
N ARG A 121 0.32 11.78 10.60
CA ARG A 121 0.07 13.14 10.08
C ARG A 121 -1.14 13.19 9.14
N GLU A 122 -1.26 12.24 8.23
CA GLU A 122 -2.40 12.11 7.30
C GLU A 122 -3.70 11.69 8.02
N GLY A 123 -3.60 10.87 9.06
CA GLY A 123 -4.71 10.51 9.95
C GLY A 123 -5.29 11.73 10.69
N TYR A 124 -4.44 12.66 11.12
CA TYR A 124 -4.89 13.93 11.70
C TYR A 124 -5.60 14.84 10.69
N LEU A 125 -5.25 14.76 9.41
CA LEU A 125 -5.93 15.51 8.34
C LEU A 125 -7.32 14.93 8.02
N THR A 126 -7.51 13.63 8.23
CA THR A 126 -8.80 12.95 7.99
C THR A 126 -9.78 13.02 9.16
N LEU A 127 -9.30 13.18 10.41
CA LEU A 127 -10.16 13.33 11.60
C LEU A 127 -10.90 14.67 11.72
N ARG A 128 -10.68 15.64 10.82
CA ARG A 128 -11.43 16.92 10.78
C ARG A 128 -12.57 16.96 9.78
N TYR A 129 -12.95 15.83 9.18
CA TYR A 129 -14.18 15.75 8.39
C TYR A 129 -15.34 15.25 9.26
N SER A 130 -15.94 16.16 10.04
CA SER A 130 -17.33 15.94 10.46
C SER A 130 -18.20 16.07 9.21
N PRO A 131 -19.04 15.08 8.86
CA PRO A 131 -19.77 15.03 7.59
C PRO A 131 -20.96 16.01 7.53
N GLY A 132 -20.83 17.20 8.13
CA GLY A 132 -21.89 18.21 8.23
C GLY A 132 -21.51 19.63 7.80
N TYR A 133 -20.24 19.90 7.44
CA TYR A 133 -19.85 21.22 6.92
C TYR A 133 -19.37 21.08 5.48
N THR A 134 -20.23 21.44 4.53
CA THR A 134 -19.86 21.71 3.15
C THR A 134 -18.93 22.93 3.15
N VAL A 135 -17.63 22.69 2.98
CA VAL A 135 -16.67 23.78 2.74
C VAL A 135 -16.87 24.22 1.28
N GLN A 136 -17.67 25.27 1.07
CA GLN A 136 -17.66 25.99 -0.20
C GLN A 136 -16.28 26.63 -0.36
N PHE A 137 -15.52 26.14 -1.33
CA PHE A 137 -14.34 26.85 -1.81
C PHE A 137 -14.83 28.01 -2.67
N ASP A 138 -14.80 29.22 -2.10
CA ASP A 138 -14.92 30.45 -2.85
C ASP A 138 -13.61 30.62 -3.65
N TRP A 139 -13.63 30.20 -4.90
CA TRP A 139 -12.62 30.62 -5.87
C TRP A 139 -12.98 32.05 -6.22
N GLY A 140 -12.40 33.00 -5.48
CA GLY A 140 -12.69 34.43 -5.56
C GLY A 140 -12.92 34.94 -6.99
N LYS A 141 -13.88 35.86 -7.12
CA LYS A 141 -14.26 36.53 -8.37
C LYS A 141 -13.10 37.28 -9.02
#